data_AF-A0A6A6JK83-F1
#
_entry.id   AF-A0A6A6JK83-F1
#
_cell.length_a   1.000
_cell.length_b   1.000
_cell.length_c   1.000
_cell.angle_alpha   90.00
_cell.angle_beta   90.00
_cell.angle_gamma   90.00
#
_symmetry.space_group_name_H-M   'P 1'
#
loop_
_entity.id
_entity.type
_entity.pdbx_description
1 polymer ?
#
loop_
_entity_poly.entity_id
_entity_poly.type
_entity_poly.pdbx_seq_one_letter_code
_entity_poly.pdbx_strand_id
1 'polypeptide(L)'
;MNILLDNGAVLNARDQENETALHGAVFGGSFEAVKFLIERGIEVNPPAPVDLNRVCDDDEYGLPLNAAAAGGHIAVMTALLENGADMSRRGGTYRATPLQLAAERGHLGAMKLLLRYGADVNAPPGRFGSALHAAASNSYD
;
A
#
# COMPACT_ATOMS: atom_id res chain seq x y z
N MET A 1 -19.28 -3.52 -8.65
CA MET A 1 -18.41 -4.72 -8.65
C MET A 1 -19.18 -6.01 -8.88
N ASN A 2 -20.20 -6.38 -8.06
CA ASN A 2 -20.98 -7.63 -8.25
C ASN A 2 -21.46 -7.85 -9.69
N ILE A 3 -22.15 -6.88 -10.28
CA ILE A 3 -22.66 -6.98 -11.66
C ILE A 3 -21.54 -7.34 -12.65
N LEU A 4 -20.34 -6.78 -12.51
CA LEU A 4 -19.23 -7.09 -13.42
C LEU A 4 -18.71 -8.52 -13.22
N LEU A 5 -18.54 -8.95 -11.97
CA LEU A 5 -18.06 -10.30 -11.64
C LEU A 5 -19.09 -11.37 -12.07
N ASP A 6 -20.37 -11.11 -11.85
CA ASP A 6 -21.48 -12.00 -12.26
C ASP A 6 -21.59 -12.08 -13.79
N ASN A 7 -21.06 -11.10 -14.52
CA ASN A 7 -20.97 -11.09 -15.98
C ASN A 7 -19.58 -11.48 -16.52
N GLY A 8 -18.78 -12.17 -15.71
CA GLY A 8 -17.52 -12.80 -16.16
C GLY A 8 -16.28 -11.92 -16.11
N ALA A 9 -16.33 -10.76 -15.43
CA ALA A 9 -15.10 -10.01 -15.16
C ALA A 9 -14.13 -10.85 -14.31
N VAL A 10 -12.85 -10.83 -14.68
CA VAL A 10 -11.80 -11.60 -14.01
C VAL A 10 -11.31 -10.82 -12.78
N LEU A 11 -11.47 -11.39 -11.57
CA LEU A 11 -11.11 -10.75 -10.30
C LEU A 11 -9.64 -10.29 -10.26
N ASN A 12 -8.74 -11.15 -10.76
CA ASN A 12 -7.30 -10.91 -10.79
C ASN A 12 -6.82 -10.34 -12.13
N ALA A 13 -7.72 -9.73 -12.91
CA ALA A 13 -7.32 -8.99 -14.11
C ALA A 13 -6.28 -7.93 -13.71
N ARG A 14 -5.26 -7.80 -14.56
CA ARG A 14 -4.23 -6.78 -14.41
C ARG A 14 -4.29 -5.82 -15.57
N ASP A 15 -4.09 -4.54 -15.29
CA ASP A 15 -3.99 -3.52 -16.32
C ASP A 15 -2.59 -3.47 -16.95
N GLN A 16 -2.29 -2.40 -17.69
CA GLN A 16 -1.02 -2.21 -18.38
C GLN A 16 0.16 -1.95 -17.43
N GLU A 17 -0.12 -1.52 -16.20
CA GLU A 17 0.86 -1.28 -15.13
C GLU A 17 0.96 -2.47 -14.16
N ASN A 18 0.35 -3.60 -14.53
CA ASN A 18 0.28 -4.82 -13.72
C ASN A 18 -0.50 -4.63 -12.40
N GLU A 19 -1.38 -3.64 -12.34
CA GLU A 19 -2.24 -3.36 -11.19
C GLU A 19 -3.55 -4.15 -11.23
N THR A 20 -4.02 -4.56 -10.06
CA THR A 20 -5.31 -5.25 -9.86
C THR A 20 -6.38 -4.28 -9.35
N ALA A 21 -7.64 -4.72 -9.35
CA ALA A 21 -8.74 -3.97 -8.73
C ALA A 21 -8.49 -3.59 -7.25
N LEU A 22 -7.63 -4.34 -6.54
CA LEU A 22 -7.22 -4.00 -5.17
C LEU A 22 -6.42 -2.70 -5.12
N HIS A 23 -5.54 -2.44 -6.10
CA HIS A 23 -4.74 -1.22 -6.16
C HIS A 23 -5.65 0.01 -6.26
N GLY A 24 -6.60 0.00 -7.21
CA GLY A 24 -7.56 1.10 -7.35
C GLY A 24 -8.45 1.30 -6.11
N ALA A 25 -8.92 0.22 -5.49
CA ALA A 25 -9.72 0.32 -4.26
C ALA A 25 -8.93 0.92 -3.09
N VAL A 26 -7.66 0.55 -2.96
CA VAL A 26 -6.75 1.07 -1.94
C VAL A 26 -6.37 2.52 -2.21
N PHE A 27 -6.02 2.87 -3.45
CA PHE A 27 -5.68 4.24 -3.85
C PHE A 27 -6.84 5.20 -3.59
N GLY A 28 -8.08 4.76 -3.85
CA GLY A 28 -9.29 5.52 -3.51
C GLY A 28 -9.68 5.48 -2.03
N GLY A 29 -8.93 4.77 -1.17
CA GLY A 29 -9.23 4.64 0.27
C GLY A 29 -10.54 3.93 0.59
N SER A 30 -11.10 3.15 -0.33
CA SER A 30 -12.43 2.53 -0.16
C SER A 30 -12.34 1.24 0.65
N PHE A 31 -12.63 1.33 1.95
CA PHE A 31 -12.66 0.18 2.86
C PHE A 31 -13.65 -0.91 2.39
N GLU A 32 -14.85 -0.52 1.97
CA GLU A 32 -15.88 -1.47 1.52
C GLU A 32 -15.43 -2.22 0.27
N ALA A 33 -14.76 -1.54 -0.67
CA ALA A 33 -14.26 -2.17 -1.87
C ALA A 33 -13.09 -3.12 -1.58
N VAL A 34 -12.15 -2.70 -0.73
CA VAL A 34 -11.02 -3.54 -0.28
C VAL A 34 -11.55 -4.79 0.42
N LYS A 35 -12.45 -4.63 1.40
CA LYS A 35 -13.06 -5.76 2.12
C LYS A 35 -13.76 -6.72 1.16
N PHE A 36 -14.59 -6.19 0.26
CA PHE A 36 -15.30 -7.00 -0.72
C PHE A 36 -14.36 -7.81 -1.63
N LEU A 37 -13.27 -7.20 -2.10
CA LEU A 37 -12.30 -7.88 -2.96
C LEU A 37 -11.53 -8.98 -2.20
N ILE A 38 -11.14 -8.72 -0.95
CA ILE A 38 -10.48 -9.70 -0.07
C ILE A 38 -11.41 -10.89 0.22
N GLU A 39 -12.68 -10.64 0.54
CA GLU A 39 -13.69 -11.69 0.75
C GLU A 39 -13.93 -12.55 -0.49
N ARG A 40 -13.63 -12.03 -1.69
CA ARG A 40 -13.66 -12.78 -2.96
C ARG A 40 -12.35 -13.50 -3.29
N GLY A 41 -11.35 -13.42 -2.43
CA GLY A 41 -10.08 -14.11 -2.58
C GLY A 41 -9.09 -13.42 -3.51
N ILE A 42 -9.16 -12.08 -3.63
CA ILE A 42 -8.10 -11.33 -4.31
C ILE A 42 -6.77 -11.49 -3.56
N GLU A 43 -5.66 -11.54 -4.27
CA GLU A 43 -4.33 -11.58 -3.67
C GLU A 43 -4.02 -10.25 -2.95
N VAL A 44 -3.78 -10.32 -1.64
CA VAL A 44 -3.46 -9.14 -0.79
C VAL A 44 -2.03 -8.61 -1.03
N ASN A 45 -1.11 -9.51 -1.40
CA ASN A 45 0.29 -9.21 -1.66
C ASN A 45 0.64 -9.39 -3.14
N PRO A 46 0.01 -8.68 -4.08
CA PRO A 46 0.30 -8.85 -5.50
C PRO A 46 1.79 -8.56 -5.79
N PRO A 47 2.37 -9.17 -6.84
CA PRO A 47 3.71 -8.82 -7.31
C PRO A 47 3.81 -7.30 -7.51
N ALA A 48 4.97 -6.73 -7.18
CA ALA A 48 5.21 -5.33 -7.48
C ALA A 48 5.14 -5.11 -9.01
N PRO A 49 4.74 -3.91 -9.49
CA PRO A 49 4.85 -3.55 -10.89
C PRO A 49 6.24 -3.88 -11.44
N VAL A 50 6.25 -4.43 -12.65
CA VAL A 50 7.43 -5.08 -13.25
C VAL A 50 8.52 -4.09 -13.67
N ASP A 51 8.23 -2.80 -13.77
CA ASP A 51 9.19 -1.77 -14.18
C ASP A 51 9.39 -0.68 -13.11
N LEU A 52 10.29 -0.93 -12.16
CA LEU A 52 10.72 0.06 -11.16
C LEU A 52 11.47 1.27 -11.76
N ASN A 53 11.78 1.26 -13.07
CA ASN A 53 12.41 2.38 -13.78
C ASN A 53 11.40 3.25 -14.53
N ARG A 54 10.14 2.80 -14.64
CA ARG A 54 9.06 3.63 -15.17
C ARG A 54 8.62 4.58 -14.07
N VAL A 55 8.98 5.85 -14.22
CA VAL A 55 8.50 6.91 -13.33
C VAL A 55 7.20 7.43 -13.95
N CYS A 56 6.11 6.75 -13.64
CA CYS A 56 4.80 7.39 -13.69
C CYS A 56 4.64 8.15 -12.36
N ASP A 57 4.11 9.37 -12.37
CA ASP A 57 3.85 10.11 -11.12
C ASP A 57 2.89 9.32 -10.19
N ASP A 58 2.15 8.35 -10.74
CA ASP A 58 1.19 7.49 -10.04
C ASP A 58 1.75 6.11 -9.61
N ASP A 59 2.95 5.70 -10.07
CA ASP A 59 3.62 4.42 -9.73
C ASP A 59 4.35 4.46 -8.36
N GLU A 60 3.96 5.44 -7.55
CA GLU A 60 4.72 5.94 -6.44
C GLU A 60 4.81 4.92 -5.27
N TYR A 61 3.84 4.00 -5.19
CA TYR A 61 3.68 3.09 -4.03
C TYR A 61 3.68 1.60 -4.38
N GLY A 62 3.21 1.21 -5.57
CA GLY A 62 3.30 -0.12 -6.19
C GLY A 62 2.79 -1.34 -5.41
N LEU A 63 2.37 -1.19 -4.15
CA LEU A 63 1.86 -2.28 -3.31
C LEU A 63 0.67 -1.79 -2.48
N PRO A 64 -0.37 -2.62 -2.27
CA PRO A 64 -1.56 -2.22 -1.53
C PRO A 64 -1.26 -1.60 -0.16
N LEU A 65 -0.48 -2.25 0.69
CA LEU A 65 -0.20 -1.71 2.03
C LEU A 65 0.62 -0.40 1.97
N ASN A 66 1.51 -0.28 1.00
CA ASN A 66 2.33 0.92 0.78
C ASN A 66 1.46 2.11 0.37
N ALA A 67 0.55 1.91 -0.59
CA ALA A 67 -0.39 2.93 -1.04
C ALA A 67 -1.35 3.34 0.10
N ALA A 68 -1.89 2.36 0.85
CA ALA A 68 -2.76 2.64 1.99
C ALA A 68 -2.05 3.45 3.08
N ALA A 69 -0.77 3.15 3.35
CA ALA A 69 0.05 3.87 4.32
C ALA A 69 0.39 5.29 3.86
N ALA A 70 0.70 5.48 2.58
CA ALA A 70 0.94 6.78 1.98
C ALA A 70 -0.30 7.67 1.93
N GLY A 71 -1.50 7.08 1.77
CA GLY A 71 -2.78 7.80 1.86
C GLY A 71 -3.34 7.94 3.30
N GLY A 72 -2.68 7.34 4.30
CA GLY A 72 -3.13 7.37 5.69
C GLY A 72 -4.46 6.63 5.93
N HIS A 73 -4.84 5.69 5.06
CA HIS A 73 -6.13 5.01 5.08
C HIS A 73 -6.19 3.90 6.14
N ILE A 74 -6.32 4.28 7.42
CA ILE A 74 -6.24 3.38 8.58
C ILE A 74 -7.16 2.14 8.48
N ALA A 75 -8.41 2.33 8.04
CA ALA A 75 -9.37 1.22 7.91
C ALA A 75 -8.92 0.22 6.83
N VAL A 76 -8.45 0.72 5.69
CA VAL A 76 -7.90 -0.09 4.60
C VAL A 76 -6.63 -0.81 5.04
N MET A 77 -5.69 -0.10 5.70
CA MET A 77 -4.47 -0.70 6.24
C MET A 77 -4.78 -1.83 7.22
N THR A 78 -5.76 -1.62 8.11
CA THR A 78 -6.17 -2.64 9.08
C THR A 78 -6.70 -3.89 8.37
N ALA A 79 -7.58 -3.73 7.38
CA ALA A 79 -8.10 -4.84 6.60
C ALA A 79 -6.99 -5.61 5.87
N LEU A 80 -6.03 -4.90 5.26
CA LEU A 80 -4.88 -5.51 4.58
C LEU A 80 -3.99 -6.28 5.58
N LEU A 81 -3.66 -5.69 6.72
CA LEU A 81 -2.80 -6.31 7.75
C LEU A 81 -3.46 -7.54 8.38
N GLU A 82 -4.75 -7.49 8.69
CA GLU A 82 -5.52 -8.64 9.20
C GLU A 82 -5.57 -9.81 8.20
N ASN A 83 -5.42 -9.52 6.91
CA ASN A 83 -5.38 -10.51 5.84
C ASN A 83 -3.95 -10.79 5.33
N GLY A 84 -2.94 -10.52 6.15
CA GLY A 84 -1.57 -10.98 5.91
C GLY A 84 -0.75 -10.11 4.96
N ALA A 85 -1.08 -8.82 4.82
CA ALA A 85 -0.24 -7.90 4.06
C ALA A 85 1.19 -7.82 4.63
N ASP A 86 2.19 -7.90 3.76
CA ASP A 86 3.60 -7.94 4.14
C ASP A 86 4.16 -6.51 4.33
N MET A 87 4.43 -6.16 5.60
CA MET A 87 5.00 -4.87 5.99
C MET A 87 6.47 -4.68 5.60
N SER A 88 7.19 -5.76 5.28
CA SER A 88 8.61 -5.69 4.92
C SER A 88 8.83 -5.31 3.46
N ARG A 89 7.80 -5.42 2.61
CA ARG A 89 7.93 -5.17 1.19
C ARG A 89 8.16 -3.69 0.91
N ARG A 90 9.09 -3.46 -0.01
CA ARG A 90 9.51 -2.15 -0.46
C ARG A 90 8.91 -1.91 -1.84
N GLY A 91 7.84 -1.13 -1.87
CA GLY A 91 7.04 -0.87 -3.07
C GLY A 91 7.42 0.44 -3.77
N GLY A 92 6.93 0.56 -5.01
CA GLY A 92 7.02 1.76 -5.84
C GLY A 92 8.43 2.19 -6.22
N THR A 93 8.51 3.31 -6.92
CA THR A 93 9.78 3.94 -7.33
C THR A 93 10.64 4.39 -6.15
N TYR A 94 10.03 4.55 -4.96
CA TYR A 94 10.71 4.95 -3.73
C TYR A 94 11.41 3.85 -2.99
N ARG A 95 11.14 2.59 -3.34
CA ARG A 95 11.68 1.42 -2.65
C ARG A 95 11.53 1.60 -1.13
N ALA A 96 10.36 2.06 -0.69
CA ALA A 96 10.09 2.43 0.70
C ALA A 96 9.16 1.39 1.35
N THR A 97 9.33 1.14 2.65
CA THR A 97 8.36 0.36 3.43
C THR A 97 7.08 1.17 3.68
N PRO A 98 5.94 0.54 4.03
CA PRO A 98 4.75 1.25 4.45
C PRO A 98 5.02 2.27 5.57
N LEU A 99 5.90 1.93 6.53
CA LEU A 99 6.23 2.83 7.65
C LEU A 99 7.02 4.05 7.18
N GLN A 100 7.96 3.89 6.27
CA GLN A 100 8.72 4.99 5.68
C GLN A 100 7.79 5.94 4.89
N LEU A 101 6.81 5.40 4.15
CA LEU A 101 5.82 6.19 3.42
C LEU A 101 4.86 6.95 4.36
N ALA A 102 4.34 6.28 5.39
CA ALA A 102 3.50 6.94 6.38
C ALA A 102 4.24 8.06 7.12
N ALA A 103 5.54 7.87 7.40
CA ALA A 103 6.39 8.89 8.01
C ALA A 103 6.67 10.07 7.08
N GLU A 104 6.92 9.80 5.79
CA GLU A 104 7.13 10.85 4.78
C GLU A 104 5.88 11.70 4.57
N ARG A 105 4.68 11.08 4.58
CA ARG A 105 3.40 11.77 4.41
C ARG A 105 2.81 12.33 5.72
N GLY A 106 3.46 12.11 6.86
CA GLY A 106 3.01 12.61 8.17
C GLY A 106 1.78 11.93 8.75
N HIS A 107 1.49 10.71 8.33
CA HIS A 107 0.32 9.97 8.78
C HIS A 107 0.60 9.26 10.11
N LEU A 108 0.58 10.03 11.21
CA LEU A 108 0.85 9.53 12.56
C LEU A 108 -0.02 8.32 12.96
N GLY A 109 -1.29 8.31 12.56
CA GLY A 109 -2.19 7.17 12.79
C GLY A 109 -1.69 5.90 12.09
N ALA A 110 -1.21 6.03 10.86
CA ALA A 110 -0.70 4.92 10.05
C ALA A 110 0.63 4.40 10.62
N MET A 111 1.52 5.31 11.04
CA MET A 111 2.76 4.95 11.73
C MET A 111 2.46 4.16 13.02
N LYS A 112 1.55 4.65 13.87
CA LYS A 112 1.14 3.97 15.11
C LYS A 112 0.56 2.58 14.83
N LEU A 113 -0.27 2.45 13.80
CA LEU A 113 -0.85 1.17 13.39
C LEU A 113 0.26 0.19 12.96
N LEU A 114 1.13 0.59 12.04
CA LEU A 114 2.21 -0.26 11.53
C LEU A 114 3.17 -0.70 12.65
N LEU A 115 3.54 0.21 13.56
CA LEU A 115 4.37 -0.12 14.71
C LEU A 115 3.68 -1.11 15.68
N ARG A 116 2.36 -0.98 15.89
CA ARG A 116 1.59 -1.96 16.68
C ARG A 116 1.58 -3.35 16.05
N TYR A 117 1.58 -3.42 14.72
CA TYR A 117 1.68 -4.68 13.98
C TYR A 117 3.13 -5.21 13.89
N GLY A 118 4.12 -4.46 14.38
CA GLY A 118 5.52 -4.89 14.43
C GLY A 118 6.35 -4.53 13.21
N ALA A 119 5.99 -3.46 12.48
CA ALA A 119 6.84 -2.93 11.42
C ALA A 119 8.24 -2.58 11.93
N ASP A 120 9.28 -2.94 11.18
CA ASP A 120 10.67 -2.63 11.52
C ASP A 120 10.95 -1.14 11.35
N VAL A 121 11.13 -0.43 12.46
CA VAL A 121 11.46 1.00 12.50
C VAL A 121 12.84 1.30 11.90
N ASN A 122 13.73 0.29 11.85
CA ASN A 122 15.10 0.39 11.36
C ASN A 122 15.28 -0.27 9.98
N ALA A 123 14.18 -0.50 9.25
CA ALA A 123 14.25 -1.08 7.92
C ALA A 123 15.21 -0.30 7.02
N PRO A 124 15.93 -0.99 6.08
CA PRO A 124 16.91 -0.34 5.22
C PRO A 124 16.34 0.90 4.51
N PRO A 125 17.14 1.97 4.36
CA PRO A 125 16.66 3.24 3.86
C PRO A 125 16.12 3.12 2.43
N GLY A 126 14.96 3.72 2.18
CA GLY A 126 14.40 3.97 0.84
C GLY A 126 14.92 5.28 0.25
N ARG A 127 14.22 5.81 -0.77
CA ARG A 127 14.53 7.14 -1.33
C ARG A 127 14.54 8.24 -0.26
N PHE A 128 13.65 8.15 0.73
CA PHE A 128 13.51 9.12 1.83
C PHE A 128 14.43 8.84 3.02
N GLY A 129 15.36 7.88 2.91
CA GLY A 129 16.13 7.41 4.05
C GLY A 129 15.34 6.45 4.93
N SER A 130 15.67 6.42 6.23
CA SER A 130 14.91 5.64 7.22
C SER A 130 13.58 6.34 7.57
N ALA A 131 12.71 5.65 8.31
CA ALA A 131 11.46 6.27 8.79
C ALA A 131 11.72 7.54 9.63
N LEU A 132 12.83 7.58 10.37
CA LEU A 132 13.22 8.76 11.14
C LEU A 132 13.67 9.92 10.23
N HIS A 133 14.43 9.65 9.16
CA HIS A 133 14.79 10.69 8.19
C HIS A 133 13.53 11.29 7.55
N ALA A 134 12.61 10.44 7.11
CA ALA A 134 11.35 10.85 6.49
C ALA A 134 10.47 11.70 7.42
N ALA A 135 10.36 11.33 8.70
CA ALA A 135 9.60 12.09 9.69
C ALA A 135 10.28 13.45 10.01
N ALA A 136 11.60 13.45 10.17
CA ALA A 136 12.37 14.65 10.50
C ALA A 136 12.33 15.70 9.36
N SER A 137 12.29 15.27 8.10
CA SER A 137 12.20 16.17 6.94
C SER A 137 10.91 16.98 6.88
N ASN A 138 9.87 16.56 7.59
CA ASN A 138 8.54 17.15 7.49
C ASN A 138 8.06 17.87 8.77
N SER A 139 8.95 18.05 9.77
CA SER A 139 8.66 18.78 11.02
C SER A 139 7.42 18.25 11.79
N TYR A 140 7.29 16.93 11.95
CA TYR A 140 6.22 16.33 12.75
C TYR A 140 6.65 16.16 14.21
N ASP A 141 5.88 16.75 15.14
CA ASP A 141 6.00 16.59 16.61
C ASP A 141 5.44 15.24 17.10
#